data_AF-A0A7W4EKB4-F1
#
_entry.id   AF-A0A7W4EKB4-F1
#
_cell.length_a   1.000
_cell.length_b   1.000
_cell.length_c   1.000
_cell.angle_alpha   90.00
_cell.angle_beta   90.00
_cell.angle_gamma   90.00
#
_symmetry.space_group_name_H-M   'P 1'
#
loop_
_entity.id
_entity.type
_entity.pdbx_description
1 polymer ?
#
loop_
_entity_poly.entity_id
_entity_poly.type
_entity_poly.pdbx_seq_one_letter_code
_entity_poly.pdbx_strand_id
1 'polypeptide(L)'
;DGKTASSGELTLLAFRGRKQVRTFGAPTAGYATSNQIMSLYNGAQIGLTVARTKAHTGETFGDKPIAPDVMAADPAAAATAWLAQQK
;
A
#
# COMPACT_ATOMS: atom_id res chain seq x y z
N ASP A 1 -9.74 0.82 3.58
CA ASP A 1 -10.24 1.17 4.93
C ASP A 1 -9.66 2.48 5.47
N GLY A 2 -8.81 3.18 4.71
CA GLY A 2 -8.11 4.39 5.17
C GLY A 2 -7.00 4.13 6.18
N LYS A 3 -6.76 2.87 6.58
CA LYS A 3 -5.82 2.50 7.65
C LYS A 3 -4.64 1.67 7.16
N THR A 4 -4.75 1.02 6.00
CA THR A 4 -3.59 0.42 5.33
C THR A 4 -2.51 1.49 5.13
N ALA A 5 -1.36 1.33 5.79
CA ALA A 5 -0.31 2.35 5.85
C ALA A 5 1.07 1.70 5.84
N SER A 6 2.08 2.47 5.46
CA SER A 6 3.51 2.12 5.65
C SER A 6 3.84 0.75 5.06
N SER A 7 4.32 -0.21 5.85
CA SER A 7 4.62 -1.56 5.39
C SER A 7 3.43 -2.25 4.71
N GLY A 8 2.19 -1.97 5.11
CA GLY A 8 1.01 -2.48 4.43
C GLY A 8 0.84 -1.94 3.01
N GLU A 9 1.24 -0.69 2.76
CA GLU A 9 1.26 -0.11 1.42
C GLU A 9 2.42 -0.67 0.58
N LEU A 10 3.58 -0.95 1.19
CA LEU A 10 4.67 -1.64 0.50
C LEU A 10 4.27 -3.05 0.09
N THR A 11 3.57 -3.79 0.97
CA THR A 11 3.00 -5.10 0.65
C THR A 11 1.99 -5.00 -0.50
N LEU A 12 1.08 -4.01 -0.48
CA LEU A 12 0.16 -3.74 -1.59
C LEU A 12 0.90 -3.52 -2.91
N LEU A 13 1.95 -2.69 -2.92
CA LEU A 13 2.73 -2.38 -4.12
C LEU A 13 3.50 -3.59 -4.69
N ALA A 14 3.84 -4.59 -3.87
CA ALA A 14 4.47 -5.83 -4.34
C ALA A 14 3.55 -6.63 -5.30
N PHE A 15 2.23 -6.48 -5.15
CA PHE A 15 1.22 -7.14 -6.01
C PHE A 15 0.67 -6.23 -7.12
N ARG A 16 0.99 -4.93 -7.10
CA ARG A 16 0.44 -3.97 -8.07
C ARG A 16 0.82 -4.35 -9.50
N GLY A 17 -0.14 -4.23 -10.42
CA GLY A 17 0.04 -4.49 -11.84
C GLY A 17 0.07 -5.97 -12.25
N ARG A 18 -0.08 -6.91 -11.30
CA ARG A 18 -0.18 -8.35 -11.61
C ARG A 18 -1.53 -8.65 -12.25
N LYS A 19 -1.53 -9.39 -13.36
CA LYS A 19 -2.74 -9.70 -14.15
C LYS A 19 -3.84 -10.43 -13.37
N GLN A 20 -3.47 -11.26 -12.40
CA GLN A 20 -4.38 -12.07 -11.58
C GLN A 20 -4.64 -11.47 -10.19
N VAL A 21 -4.36 -10.17 -10.01
CA VAL A 21 -4.59 -9.45 -8.76
C VAL A 21 -5.58 -8.34 -9.03
N ARG A 22 -6.50 -8.14 -8.08
CA ARG A 22 -7.35 -6.96 -8.02
C ARG A 22 -7.54 -6.53 -6.57
N THR A 23 -7.52 -5.22 -6.34
CA THR A 23 -7.61 -4.60 -5.02
C THR A 23 -8.95 -3.88 -4.87
N PHE A 24 -9.53 -3.96 -3.67
CA PHE A 24 -10.88 -3.46 -3.37
C PHE A 24 -10.89 -2.63 -2.09
N GLY A 25 -11.77 -1.63 -2.01
CA GLY A 25 -12.05 -0.90 -0.78
C GLY A 25 -11.94 0.61 -0.92
N ALA A 26 -11.04 1.22 -0.17
CA ALA A 26 -10.84 2.68 -0.14
C ALA A 26 -9.34 2.99 -0.17
N PRO A 27 -8.94 4.24 -0.49
CA PRO A 27 -7.53 4.62 -0.52
C PRO A 27 -6.81 4.31 0.79
N THR A 28 -5.50 4.03 0.67
CA THR A 28 -4.60 3.80 1.79
C THR A 28 -4.29 5.12 2.52
N ALA A 29 -3.50 5.06 3.60
CA ALA A 29 -3.17 6.22 4.42
C ALA A 29 -2.12 7.16 3.79
N GLY A 30 -1.30 6.69 2.84
CA GLY A 30 -0.34 7.52 2.11
C GLY A 30 1.04 7.63 2.77
N TYR A 31 1.61 6.52 3.20
CA TYR A 31 2.94 6.42 3.82
C TYR A 31 3.83 5.38 3.12
N ALA A 32 3.76 5.28 1.79
CA ALA A 32 4.50 4.30 0.98
C ALA A 32 5.99 4.67 0.79
N THR A 33 6.68 4.93 1.90
CA THR A 33 8.10 5.29 1.94
C THR A 33 8.91 4.31 2.78
N SER A 34 10.23 4.24 2.53
CA SER A 34 11.16 3.50 3.38
C SER A 34 11.77 4.42 4.43
N ASN A 35 11.83 3.93 5.66
CA ASN A 35 12.37 4.64 6.81
C ASN A 35 13.64 3.96 7.32
N GLN A 36 14.59 4.76 7.80
CA GLN A 36 15.72 4.30 8.62
C GLN A 36 15.50 4.73 10.06
N ILE A 37 15.81 3.83 10.99
CA ILE A 37 15.79 4.13 12.42
C ILE A 37 17.20 4.52 12.86
N MET A 38 17.36 5.75 13.35
CA MET A 38 18.63 6.26 13.88
C MET A 38 18.53 6.37 15.40
N SER A 39 19.43 5.70 16.12
CA SER A 39 19.50 5.80 17.58
C SER A 39 20.31 7.03 18.00
N LEU A 40 19.80 7.79 18.95
CA LEU A 40 20.45 8.96 19.53
C LEU A 40 21.22 8.60 20.81
N TYR A 41 22.16 9.45 21.22
CA TYR A 41 23.04 9.22 22.38
C TYR A 41 22.27 8.99 23.69
N ASN A 42 21.08 9.57 23.83
CA ASN A 42 20.22 9.43 25.01
C ASN A 42 19.22 8.25 24.92
N GLY A 43 19.35 7.38 23.92
CA GLY A 43 18.46 6.22 23.71
C GLY A 43 17.15 6.53 22.97
N ALA A 44 16.88 7.79 22.62
CA ALA A 44 15.77 8.12 21.73
C ALA A 44 16.03 7.62 20.29
N GLN A 45 14.97 7.47 19.50
CA GLN A 45 15.06 7.02 18.10
C GLN A 45 14.41 8.04 17.16
N ILE A 46 15.03 8.23 15.99
CA ILE A 46 14.45 8.99 14.88
C ILE A 46 14.06 8.00 13.79
N GLY A 47 12.78 7.99 13.41
CA GLY A 47 12.32 7.37 12.17
C GLY A 47 12.45 8.37 11.03
N LEU A 48 13.49 8.24 10.22
CA LEU A 48 13.76 9.14 9.10
C LEU A 48 13.30 8.50 7.79
N THR A 49 12.41 9.17 7.07
CA THR A 49 12.09 8.79 5.70
C THR A 49 13.27 9.07 4.77
N VAL A 50 13.81 8.02 4.14
CA VAL A 50 15.00 8.10 3.28
C VAL A 50 14.72 7.78 1.82
N ALA A 51 13.59 7.14 1.50
CA ALA A 51 13.27 6.78 0.12
C ALA A 51 11.76 6.72 -0.15
N ARG A 52 11.41 7.02 -1.41
CA ARG A 52 10.11 6.72 -2.02
C ARG A 52 10.12 5.30 -2.59
N THR A 53 8.94 4.74 -2.80
CA THR A 53 8.79 3.36 -3.30
C THR A 53 8.45 3.37 -4.77
N LYS A 54 9.14 2.54 -5.57
CA LYS A 54 8.80 2.32 -6.97
C LYS A 54 8.20 0.93 -7.15
N ALA A 55 6.98 0.86 -7.68
CA ALA A 55 6.34 -0.41 -7.98
C ALA A 55 6.98 -1.06 -9.23
N HIS A 56 6.74 -2.36 -9.44
CA HIS A 56 7.25 -3.07 -10.62
C HIS A 56 6.72 -2.48 -11.95
N THR A 57 5.55 -1.82 -11.89
CA THR A 57 4.93 -1.10 -13.02
C THR A 57 5.70 0.16 -13.43
N GLY A 58 6.69 0.59 -12.62
CA GLY A 58 7.48 1.79 -12.83
C GLY A 58 6.91 3.05 -12.15
N GLU A 59 5.68 3.00 -11.65
CA GLU A 59 5.06 4.08 -10.88
C GLU A 59 5.80 4.31 -9.55
N THR A 60 5.91 5.58 -9.12
CA THR A 60 6.54 5.96 -7.85
C THR A 60 5.50 6.46 -6.85
N PHE A 61 5.60 5.98 -5.61
CA PHE A 61 4.70 6.25 -4.48
C PHE A 61 5.48 6.77 -3.27
N GLY A 62 4.77 7.47 -2.39
CA GLY A 62 5.35 8.05 -1.18
C GLY A 62 4.27 8.51 -0.23
N ASP A 63 4.12 9.82 -0.11
CA ASP A 63 3.28 10.55 0.86
C ASP A 63 1.83 10.78 0.37
N LYS A 64 1.32 9.92 -0.51
CA LYS A 64 -0.03 10.02 -1.07
C LYS A 64 -0.78 8.70 -0.97
N PRO A 65 -2.08 8.72 -0.61
CA PRO A 65 -2.94 7.55 -0.66
C PRO A 65 -2.87 6.81 -1.99
N ILE A 66 -2.82 5.49 -1.93
CA ILE A 66 -2.90 4.58 -3.07
C ILE A 66 -4.36 4.18 -3.23
N ALA A 67 -4.94 4.49 -4.38
CA ALA A 67 -6.29 4.05 -4.71
C ALA A 67 -6.32 2.53 -4.98
N PRO A 68 -7.37 1.81 -4.53
CA PRO A 68 -7.62 0.45 -4.99
C PRO A 68 -8.04 0.45 -6.46
N ASP A 69 -7.96 -0.71 -7.11
CA ASP A 69 -8.48 -0.88 -8.48
C ASP A 69 -10.00 -0.69 -8.52
N VAL A 70 -10.68 -1.04 -7.43
CA VAL A 70 -12.14 -0.88 -7.28
C VAL A 70 -12.45 -0.24 -5.94
N MET A 71 -13.05 0.95 -5.99
CA MET A 71 -13.67 1.58 -4.81
C MET A 71 -14.91 0.79 -4.41
N ALA A 72 -14.99 0.32 -3.17
CA ALA A 72 -16.08 -0.52 -2.68
C ALA A 72 -16.40 -0.23 -1.22
N ALA A 73 -17.70 0.00 -0.92
CA ALA A 73 -18.20 0.14 0.44
C ALA A 73 -18.18 -1.21 1.19
N ASP A 74 -18.48 -2.30 0.48
CA ASP A 74 -18.28 -3.69 0.95
C ASP A 74 -17.21 -4.37 0.09
N PRO A 75 -15.93 -4.22 0.45
CA PRO A 75 -14.83 -4.80 -0.33
C PRO A 75 -14.81 -6.33 -0.30
N ALA A 76 -15.35 -6.97 0.76
CA ALA A 76 -15.36 -8.42 0.85
C ALA A 76 -16.35 -9.02 -0.17
N ALA A 77 -17.58 -8.51 -0.21
CA ALA A 77 -18.57 -8.94 -1.19
C ALA A 77 -18.08 -8.68 -2.64
N ALA A 78 -17.50 -7.50 -2.90
CA ALA A 78 -16.96 -7.16 -4.21
C ALA A 78 -15.81 -8.10 -4.64
N ALA A 79 -14.90 -8.43 -3.72
CA ALA A 79 -13.80 -9.34 -3.98
C ALA A 79 -14.30 -10.77 -4.29
N THR A 80 -15.25 -11.28 -3.51
CA THR A 80 -15.85 -12.61 -3.74
C THR A 80 -16.55 -12.68 -5.10
N ALA A 81 -17.30 -11.64 -5.48
CA ALA A 81 -17.96 -11.56 -6.77
C ALA A 81 -16.96 -11.56 -7.94
N TRP A 82 -15.84 -10.84 -7.81
CA TRP A 82 -14.79 -10.83 -8.81
C TRP A 82 -14.10 -12.20 -8.92
N LEU A 83 -13.76 -12.83 -7.79
CA LEU A 83 -13.14 -14.16 -7.75
C LEU A 83 -14.02 -15.22 -8.44
N ALA A 84 -15.35 -15.16 -8.26
CA ALA A 84 -16.28 -16.08 -8.92
C ALA A 84 -16.26 -15.99 -10.47
N GLN A 85 -15.78 -14.88 -11.02
CA GLN A 85 -15.63 -14.66 -12.47
C GLN A 85 -14.26 -15.09 -13.00
N GLN A 86 -13.26 -15.27 -12.13
CA GLN A 86 -11.93 -15.74 -12.50
C GLN A 86 -11.93 -17.27 -12.60
N LYS A 87 -12.45 -17.81 -13.70
CA LYS A 87 -12.32 -19.23 -14.05
C LYS A 87 -11.03 -19.51 -14.81
#